data_AF-A0A7V2IRJ7-F1
#
_entry.id   AF-A0A7V2IRJ7-F1
#
_cell.length_a   1.000
_cell.length_b   1.000
_cell.length_c   1.000
_cell.angle_alpha   90.00
_cell.angle_beta   90.00
_cell.angle_gamma   90.00
#
_symmetry.space_group_name_H-M   'P 1'
#
loop_
_entity.id
_entity.type
_entity.pdbx_description
1 polymer ?
#
loop_
_entity_poly.entity_id
_entity_poly.type
_entity_poly.pdbx_seq_one_letter_code
_entity_poly.pdbx_strand_id
1 'polypeptide(L)'
;MKSMIVTLMAGVTACALAAGTEDGPMKPNTDSQRAMKLQRPVVMKIGYLLYLPKDYGKTQDKWPLMIFLHGAGERGSDLNKVKVHGPPKLIERGKDLPFIIVSPQCPSGHWWPTKVETVMALIDEIVEKYNVDESRIYLTGLSMGGYGTWAIACAHPERFAAIVPICGGGQPYLASRLRDVPVWAFHGEKDPVVPVRESQRMVAVVNAAGGNA
;
A
#
# COMPACT_ATOMS: atom_id res chain seq x y z
N MET A 1 -25.42 59.16 -20.73
CA MET A 1 -26.72 58.55 -20.37
C MET A 1 -26.55 57.06 -20.18
N LYS A 2 -27.17 56.53 -19.11
CA LYS A 2 -27.21 55.14 -18.61
C LYS A 2 -25.95 54.63 -17.89
N SER A 3 -25.95 54.92 -16.59
CA SER A 3 -25.22 54.22 -15.53
C SER A 3 -25.83 52.83 -15.32
N MET A 4 -24.99 51.82 -15.10
CA MET A 4 -25.37 50.56 -14.47
C MET A 4 -24.30 50.17 -13.47
N ILE A 5 -24.70 50.25 -12.20
CA ILE A 5 -23.98 49.76 -11.03
C ILE A 5 -24.13 48.24 -11.01
N VAL A 6 -23.03 47.50 -10.91
CA VAL A 6 -23.04 46.09 -10.51
C VAL A 6 -22.20 45.98 -9.24
N THR A 7 -22.91 45.72 -8.15
CA THR A 7 -22.39 45.49 -6.80
C THR A 7 -21.66 44.16 -6.74
N LEU A 8 -20.38 44.19 -6.36
CA LEU A 8 -19.58 43.00 -6.05
C LEU A 8 -19.86 42.60 -4.59
N MET A 9 -20.69 41.58 -4.37
CA MET A 9 -20.84 40.97 -3.03
C MET A 9 -19.82 39.84 -2.86
N ALA A 10 -18.89 40.04 -1.92
CA ALA A 10 -18.00 39.01 -1.40
C ALA A 10 -18.82 38.00 -0.58
N GLY A 11 -18.99 36.79 -1.11
CA GLY A 11 -19.60 35.67 -0.38
C GLY A 11 -18.56 34.99 0.50
N VAL A 12 -18.48 35.41 1.76
CA VAL A 12 -17.83 34.63 2.82
C VAL A 12 -18.70 33.40 3.07
N THR A 13 -18.26 32.22 2.64
CA THR A 13 -18.94 30.97 2.97
C THR A 13 -18.62 30.61 4.42
N ALA A 14 -19.55 30.90 5.32
CA ALA A 14 -19.50 30.47 6.71
C ALA A 14 -19.54 28.93 6.75
N CYS A 15 -18.48 28.34 7.31
CA CYS A 15 -18.41 26.92 7.63
C CYS A 15 -19.35 26.65 8.81
N ALA A 16 -20.58 26.21 8.52
CA ALA A 16 -21.51 25.78 9.55
C ALA A 16 -21.05 24.44 10.13
N LEU A 17 -20.52 24.47 11.35
CA LEU A 17 -20.37 23.30 12.21
C LEU A 17 -21.78 22.78 12.56
N ALA A 18 -22.24 21.77 11.83
CA ALA A 18 -23.41 21.01 12.25
C ALA A 18 -23.04 20.22 13.51
N ALA A 19 -23.53 20.67 14.65
CA ALA A 19 -23.50 19.93 15.90
C ALA A 19 -24.27 18.61 15.70
N GLY A 20 -23.59 17.47 15.87
CA GLY A 20 -24.21 16.16 15.82
C GLY A 20 -25.18 16.01 16.98
N THR A 21 -26.45 15.77 16.66
CA THR A 21 -27.41 15.26 17.64
C THR A 21 -26.98 13.84 18.02
N GLU A 22 -26.76 13.61 19.31
CA GLU A 22 -26.57 12.27 19.85
C GLU A 22 -27.88 11.49 19.70
N ASP A 23 -27.97 10.70 18.63
CA ASP A 23 -29.04 9.72 18.49
C ASP A 23 -28.81 8.62 19.55
N GLY A 24 -29.68 8.58 20.56
CA GLY A 24 -29.75 7.51 21.54
C GLY A 24 -29.94 6.12 20.90
N PRO A 25 -29.91 5.02 21.69
CA PRO A 25 -30.01 3.67 21.14
C PRO A 25 -31.25 3.54 20.25
N MET A 26 -31.01 3.27 18.96
CA MET A 26 -32.03 3.20 17.92
C MET A 26 -33.05 2.11 18.31
N LYS A 27 -34.34 2.47 18.43
CA LYS A 27 -35.39 1.49 18.70
C LYS A 27 -35.42 0.44 17.58
N PRO A 28 -35.40 -0.87 17.89
CA PRO A 28 -35.48 -1.89 16.86
C PRO A 28 -36.83 -1.80 16.15
N ASN A 29 -36.82 -1.42 14.87
CA ASN A 29 -37.96 -1.58 13.98
C ASN A 29 -37.65 -2.80 13.11
N THR A 30 -38.43 -3.86 13.27
CA THR A 30 -38.08 -5.22 12.84
C THR A 30 -38.55 -5.59 11.44
N ASP A 31 -39.21 -4.68 10.70
CA ASP A 31 -40.02 -5.12 9.56
C ASP A 31 -39.45 -4.71 8.19
N SER A 32 -38.32 -3.98 8.12
CA SER A 32 -37.62 -3.70 6.85
C SER A 32 -36.20 -3.12 7.00
N GLN A 33 -35.35 -3.32 5.97
CA GLN A 33 -34.06 -2.64 5.85
C GLN A 33 -34.25 -1.14 5.55
N ARG A 34 -33.32 -0.29 6.03
CA ARG A 34 -33.33 1.16 5.80
C ARG A 34 -32.03 1.64 5.14
N ALA A 35 -32.16 2.57 4.19
CA ALA A 35 -31.01 3.26 3.63
C ALA A 35 -30.43 4.24 4.66
N MET A 36 -29.16 4.06 5.01
CA MET A 36 -28.41 4.91 5.95
C MET A 36 -27.07 5.29 5.31
N LYS A 37 -26.51 6.45 5.69
CA LYS A 37 -25.17 6.89 5.26
C LYS A 37 -24.26 7.03 6.47
N LEU A 38 -23.01 6.61 6.33
CA LEU A 38 -21.97 6.80 7.34
C LEU A 38 -20.90 7.73 6.78
N GLN A 39 -20.56 8.77 7.53
CA GLN A 39 -19.44 9.65 7.25
C GLN A 39 -18.64 9.85 8.54
N ARG A 40 -17.43 9.29 8.59
CA ARG A 40 -16.50 9.44 9.72
C ARG A 40 -15.05 9.45 9.23
N PRO A 41 -14.17 10.28 9.81
CA PRO A 41 -12.72 10.19 9.54
C PRO A 41 -12.15 8.84 9.99
N VAL A 42 -11.24 8.28 9.20
CA VAL A 42 -10.49 7.06 9.54
C VAL A 42 -9.04 7.45 9.81
N VAL A 43 -8.52 7.09 10.99
CA VAL A 43 -7.11 7.32 11.34
C VAL A 43 -6.30 6.08 11.02
N MET A 44 -5.30 6.22 10.15
CA MET A 44 -4.34 5.17 9.82
C MET A 44 -3.03 5.39 10.57
N LYS A 45 -2.47 4.33 11.17
CA LYS A 45 -1.19 4.36 11.88
C LYS A 45 -0.35 3.17 11.45
N ILE A 46 0.89 3.43 11.05
CA ILE A 46 1.87 2.40 10.71
C ILE A 46 3.29 2.91 10.99
N GLY A 47 4.10 2.13 11.69
CA GLY A 47 5.53 2.41 11.84
C GLY A 47 6.27 1.92 10.61
N TYR A 48 7.33 2.62 10.18
CA TYR A 48 8.14 2.20 9.03
C TYR A 48 9.59 2.62 9.18
N LEU A 49 10.48 1.87 8.52
CA LEU A 49 11.85 2.30 8.24
C LEU A 49 11.89 3.00 6.89
N LEU A 50 12.64 4.09 6.81
CA LEU A 50 12.93 4.82 5.58
C LEU A 50 14.45 4.80 5.32
N TYR A 51 14.82 4.51 4.09
CA TYR A 51 16.19 4.66 3.59
C TYR A 51 16.20 5.57 2.37
N LEU A 52 17.16 6.49 2.35
CA LEU A 52 17.46 7.34 1.21
C LEU A 52 18.84 6.94 0.66
N PRO A 53 18.98 6.79 -0.66
CA PRO A 53 20.26 6.46 -1.30
C PRO A 53 21.28 7.57 -1.09
N LYS A 54 22.59 7.25 -1.11
CA LYS A 54 23.66 8.20 -0.79
C LYS A 54 23.68 9.48 -1.65
N ASP A 55 23.17 9.39 -2.87
CA ASP A 55 23.13 10.52 -3.81
C ASP A 55 21.78 11.25 -3.81
N TYR A 56 20.83 10.84 -2.96
CA TYR A 56 19.54 11.53 -2.83
C TYR A 56 19.75 13.00 -2.44
N GLY A 57 19.10 13.91 -3.17
CA GLY A 57 19.19 15.35 -2.96
C GLY A 57 20.47 16.03 -3.49
N LYS A 58 21.42 15.27 -4.06
CA LYS A 58 22.58 15.88 -4.76
C LYS A 58 22.21 16.44 -6.13
N THR A 59 21.16 15.92 -6.74
CA THR A 59 20.54 16.41 -7.97
C THR A 59 19.05 16.63 -7.75
N GLN A 60 18.36 17.22 -8.73
CA GLN A 60 16.90 17.35 -8.75
C GLN A 60 16.21 16.11 -9.34
N ASP A 61 16.95 15.01 -9.55
CA ASP A 61 16.41 13.80 -10.19
C ASP A 61 15.39 13.11 -9.29
N LYS A 62 14.35 12.57 -9.94
CA LYS A 62 13.35 11.72 -9.28
C LYS A 62 13.90 10.32 -9.04
N TRP A 63 13.62 9.77 -7.87
CA TRP A 63 14.16 8.48 -7.42
C TRP A 63 13.12 7.35 -7.49
N PRO A 64 13.52 6.13 -7.88
CA PRO A 64 12.62 4.99 -7.81
C PRO A 64 12.33 4.65 -6.34
N LEU A 65 11.08 4.24 -6.06
CA LEU A 65 10.61 3.86 -4.74
C LEU A 65 10.43 2.35 -4.67
N MET A 66 10.90 1.72 -3.60
CA MET A 66 10.61 0.32 -3.30
C MET A 66 9.94 0.20 -1.94
N ILE A 67 8.77 -0.44 -1.93
CA ILE A 67 8.09 -0.88 -0.71
C ILE A 67 8.47 -2.32 -0.43
N PHE A 68 9.03 -2.58 0.76
CA PHE A 68 9.37 -3.92 1.22
C PHE A 68 8.48 -4.36 2.38
N LEU A 69 7.77 -5.48 2.20
CA LEU A 69 6.89 -6.07 3.19
C LEU A 69 7.55 -7.28 3.86
N HIS A 70 7.73 -7.20 5.18
CA HIS A 70 8.35 -8.27 5.97
C HIS A 70 7.43 -9.51 6.16
N GLY A 71 7.99 -10.59 6.68
CA GLY A 71 7.31 -11.85 6.96
C GLY A 71 6.53 -11.86 8.28
N ALA A 72 6.00 -13.01 8.69
CA ALA A 72 5.18 -13.09 9.89
C ALA A 72 5.98 -12.88 11.21
N GLY A 73 7.30 -13.11 11.18
CA GLY A 73 8.17 -13.03 12.36
C GLY A 73 8.47 -11.60 12.82
N GLU A 74 8.44 -10.63 11.91
CA GLU A 74 8.84 -9.25 12.20
C GLU A 74 7.66 -8.35 12.60
N ARG A 75 6.46 -8.92 12.78
CA ARG A 75 5.29 -8.19 13.27
C ARG A 75 5.52 -7.59 14.66
N GLY A 76 4.84 -6.49 14.93
CA GLY A 76 4.80 -5.87 16.25
C GLY A 76 4.92 -4.36 16.20
N SER A 77 5.58 -3.81 17.22
CA SER A 77 5.81 -2.38 17.39
C SER A 77 7.30 -2.01 17.53
N ASP A 78 8.19 -3.01 17.49
CA ASP A 78 9.64 -2.80 17.51
C ASP A 78 10.19 -2.83 16.08
N LEU A 79 10.48 -1.65 15.53
CA LEU A 79 10.96 -1.50 14.15
C LEU A 79 12.31 -2.18 13.90
N ASN A 80 13.10 -2.49 14.93
CA ASN A 80 14.36 -3.22 14.74
C ASN A 80 14.13 -4.62 14.18
N LYS A 81 12.98 -5.25 14.45
CA LYS A 81 12.62 -6.55 13.89
C LYS A 81 12.52 -6.51 12.36
N VAL A 82 12.13 -5.38 11.77
CA VAL A 82 12.01 -5.24 10.31
C VAL A 82 13.38 -5.42 9.62
N LYS A 83 14.49 -5.22 10.35
CA LYS A 83 15.86 -5.37 9.84
C LYS A 83 16.36 -6.81 9.76
N VAL A 84 15.57 -7.81 10.18
CA VAL A 84 16.02 -9.21 10.22
C VAL A 84 16.23 -9.81 8.82
N HIS A 85 15.39 -9.41 7.84
CA HIS A 85 15.40 -9.91 6.47
C HIS A 85 15.27 -8.79 5.42
N GLY A 86 15.51 -9.15 4.14
CA GLY A 86 15.28 -8.27 3.00
C GLY A 86 16.21 -7.05 2.90
N PRO A 87 15.81 -6.03 2.12
CA PRO A 87 16.58 -4.80 1.94
C PRO A 87 17.01 -4.10 3.25
N PRO A 88 16.15 -3.98 4.29
CA PRO A 88 16.56 -3.38 5.57
C PRO A 88 17.79 -4.02 6.20
N LYS A 89 17.91 -5.35 6.13
CA LYS A 89 19.08 -6.08 6.61
C LYS A 89 20.35 -5.73 5.83
N LEU A 90 20.22 -5.58 4.51
CA LEU A 90 21.35 -5.28 3.63
C LEU A 90 21.84 -3.85 3.87
N ILE A 91 20.91 -2.91 4.02
CA ILE A 91 21.19 -1.50 4.35
C ILE A 91 21.90 -1.40 5.70
N GLU A 92 21.43 -2.10 6.73
CA GLU A 92 22.09 -2.15 8.05
C GLU A 92 23.54 -2.67 7.96
N ARG A 93 23.81 -3.54 6.99
CA ARG A 93 25.16 -4.07 6.69
C ARG A 93 25.99 -3.18 5.77
N GLY A 94 25.53 -1.95 5.51
CA GLY A 94 26.23 -0.97 4.69
C GLY A 94 26.03 -1.13 3.18
N LYS A 95 25.09 -1.97 2.74
CA LYS A 95 24.79 -2.09 1.30
C LYS A 95 24.09 -0.82 0.83
N ASP A 96 24.65 -0.23 -0.21
CA ASP A 96 24.09 0.90 -0.93
C ASP A 96 23.09 0.40 -1.97
N LEU A 97 21.88 0.93 -1.97
CA LEU A 97 20.81 0.53 -2.89
C LEU A 97 20.28 1.76 -3.62
N PRO A 98 20.09 1.71 -4.95
CA PRO A 98 19.73 2.90 -5.74
C PRO A 98 18.24 3.22 -5.70
N PHE A 99 17.60 3.12 -4.53
CA PHE A 99 16.16 3.30 -4.33
C PHE A 99 15.89 4.08 -3.05
N ILE A 100 14.83 4.90 -3.04
CA ILE A 100 14.13 5.20 -1.78
C ILE A 100 13.48 3.88 -1.34
N ILE A 101 13.76 3.43 -0.12
CA ILE A 101 13.22 2.17 0.38
C ILE A 101 12.39 2.45 1.62
N VAL A 102 11.14 1.99 1.60
CA VAL A 102 10.22 2.09 2.73
C VAL A 102 9.85 0.69 3.17
N SER A 103 10.05 0.40 4.44
CA SER A 103 9.79 -0.92 5.04
C SER A 103 8.85 -0.77 6.23
N PRO A 104 7.53 -0.79 6.01
CA PRO A 104 6.55 -0.69 7.08
C PRO A 104 6.54 -1.95 7.96
N GLN A 105 6.14 -1.78 9.22
CA GLN A 105 5.90 -2.88 10.15
C GLN A 105 4.41 -3.17 10.28
N CYS A 106 4.01 -4.40 9.98
CA CYS A 106 2.67 -4.90 10.24
C CYS A 106 2.49 -5.11 11.75
N PRO A 107 1.44 -4.53 12.39
CA PRO A 107 1.24 -4.71 13.83
C PRO A 107 0.96 -6.17 14.21
N SER A 108 1.20 -6.51 15.48
CA SER A 108 0.86 -7.83 16.04
C SER A 108 -0.61 -8.17 15.80
N GLY A 109 -0.90 -9.42 15.42
CA GLY A 109 -2.27 -9.88 15.15
C GLY A 109 -2.86 -9.44 13.80
N HIS A 110 -2.13 -8.66 12.99
CA HIS A 110 -2.56 -8.26 11.66
C HIS A 110 -1.81 -9.02 10.55
N TRP A 111 -2.28 -8.82 9.31
CA TRP A 111 -1.71 -9.39 8.09
C TRP A 111 -1.73 -8.34 6.96
N TRP A 112 -0.72 -8.34 6.09
CA TRP A 112 -0.60 -7.40 4.97
C TRP A 112 -1.82 -7.33 4.03
N PRO A 113 -2.48 -8.44 3.62
CA PRO A 113 -3.68 -8.37 2.79
C PRO A 113 -4.84 -7.59 3.43
N THR A 114 -4.86 -7.41 4.76
CA THR A 114 -5.86 -6.59 5.45
C THR A 114 -5.41 -5.13 5.65
N LYS A 115 -4.28 -4.73 5.07
CA LYS A 115 -3.64 -3.42 5.26
C LYS A 115 -3.38 -2.70 3.93
N VAL A 116 -4.10 -3.08 2.87
CA VAL A 116 -3.94 -2.50 1.53
C VAL A 116 -3.99 -0.98 1.55
N GLU A 117 -5.09 -0.39 2.02
CA GLU A 117 -5.26 1.07 2.05
C GLU A 117 -4.26 1.78 2.99
N THR A 118 -3.80 1.10 4.04
CA THR A 118 -2.76 1.65 4.92
C THR A 118 -1.41 1.74 4.22
N VAL A 119 -1.05 0.75 3.39
CA VAL A 119 0.18 0.80 2.59
C VAL A 119 0.04 1.81 1.47
N MET A 120 -1.12 1.92 0.83
CA MET A 120 -1.36 2.95 -0.19
C MET A 120 -1.21 4.36 0.35
N ALA A 121 -1.84 4.66 1.49
CA ALA A 121 -1.70 5.95 2.15
C ALA A 121 -0.23 6.25 2.56
N LEU A 122 0.55 5.22 2.92
CA LEU A 122 1.97 5.38 3.17
C LEU A 122 2.75 5.71 1.88
N ILE A 123 2.42 5.09 0.75
CA ILE A 123 3.05 5.42 -0.53
C ILE A 123 2.74 6.88 -0.89
N ASP A 124 1.48 7.32 -0.74
CA ASP A 124 1.07 8.70 -1.03
C ASP A 124 1.84 9.71 -0.16
N GLU A 125 1.93 9.47 1.16
CA GLU A 125 2.72 10.26 2.10
C GLU A 125 4.21 10.36 1.68
N ILE A 126 4.79 9.28 1.15
CA ILE A 126 6.19 9.26 0.71
C ILE A 126 6.37 9.99 -0.62
N VAL A 127 5.43 9.86 -1.54
CA VAL A 127 5.43 10.60 -2.81
C VAL A 127 5.29 12.11 -2.57
N GLU A 128 4.45 12.51 -1.61
CA GLU A 128 4.28 13.92 -1.26
C GLU A 128 5.53 14.53 -0.61
N LYS A 129 6.29 13.76 0.16
CA LYS A 129 7.41 14.25 0.97
C LYS A 129 8.78 14.12 0.32
N TYR A 130 8.93 13.23 -0.66
CA TYR A 130 10.22 12.91 -1.28
C TYR A 130 10.13 13.01 -2.79
N ASN A 131 11.27 13.24 -3.46
CA ASN A 131 11.32 13.38 -4.92
C ASN A 131 11.23 12.01 -5.61
N VAL A 132 10.05 11.40 -5.54
CA VAL A 132 9.77 10.06 -6.08
C VAL A 132 9.42 10.14 -7.56
N ASP A 133 9.96 9.19 -8.32
CA ASP A 133 9.50 8.88 -9.66
C ASP A 133 8.32 7.92 -9.58
N GLU A 134 7.11 8.45 -9.70
CA GLU A 134 5.86 7.68 -9.60
C GLU A 134 5.73 6.62 -10.69
N SER A 135 6.45 6.74 -11.81
CA SER A 135 6.51 5.70 -12.85
C SER A 135 7.41 4.52 -12.48
N ARG A 136 8.13 4.61 -11.35
CA ARG A 136 9.09 3.60 -10.85
C ARG A 136 8.87 3.27 -9.38
N ILE A 137 7.62 2.98 -9.03
CA ILE A 137 7.25 2.43 -7.71
C ILE A 137 7.22 0.90 -7.82
N TYR A 138 7.96 0.23 -6.95
CA TYR A 138 8.11 -1.22 -6.91
C TYR A 138 7.60 -1.78 -5.58
N LEU A 139 7.04 -2.99 -5.62
CA LEU A 139 6.56 -3.68 -4.43
C LEU A 139 7.17 -5.07 -4.33
N THR A 140 7.69 -5.42 -3.15
CA THR A 140 8.22 -6.75 -2.87
C THR A 140 8.01 -7.13 -1.41
N GLY A 141 8.10 -8.42 -1.11
CA GLY A 141 7.98 -8.94 0.24
C GLY A 141 8.08 -10.45 0.27
N LEU A 142 8.33 -11.00 1.45
CA LEU A 142 8.56 -12.44 1.65
C LEU A 142 7.52 -13.08 2.57
N SER A 143 7.12 -14.32 2.29
CA SER A 143 6.17 -15.09 3.09
C SER A 143 4.85 -14.30 3.26
N MET A 144 4.51 -13.91 4.49
CA MET A 144 3.41 -12.99 4.79
C MET A 144 3.45 -11.71 3.93
N GLY A 145 4.63 -11.15 3.69
CA GLY A 145 4.87 -10.01 2.81
C GLY A 145 4.75 -10.35 1.32
N GLY A 146 4.99 -11.60 0.93
CA GLY A 146 4.70 -12.11 -0.40
C GLY A 146 3.18 -12.13 -0.66
N TYR A 147 2.39 -12.56 0.32
CA TYR A 147 0.93 -12.43 0.28
C TYR A 147 0.48 -10.96 0.22
N GLY A 148 1.12 -10.09 0.98
CA GLY A 148 0.90 -8.65 0.92
C GLY A 148 1.17 -8.06 -0.46
N THR A 149 2.29 -8.46 -1.07
CA THR A 149 2.71 -8.00 -2.41
C THR A 149 1.65 -8.32 -3.45
N TRP A 150 1.17 -9.57 -3.49
CA TRP A 150 0.08 -9.95 -4.39
C TRP A 150 -1.21 -9.18 -4.10
N ALA A 151 -1.64 -9.11 -2.84
CA ALA A 151 -2.91 -8.49 -2.48
C ALA A 151 -2.96 -6.99 -2.82
N ILE A 152 -1.90 -6.26 -2.47
CA ILE A 152 -1.81 -4.81 -2.68
C ILE A 152 -1.73 -4.50 -4.17
N ALA A 153 -0.87 -5.21 -4.91
CA ALA A 153 -0.73 -4.99 -6.34
C ALA A 153 -2.00 -5.36 -7.11
N CYS A 154 -2.69 -6.45 -6.73
CA CYS A 154 -3.97 -6.79 -7.36
C CYS A 154 -5.02 -5.70 -7.10
N ALA A 155 -5.03 -5.08 -5.92
CA ALA A 155 -6.00 -4.03 -5.60
C ALA A 155 -5.71 -2.73 -6.37
N HIS A 156 -4.45 -2.33 -6.47
CA HIS A 156 -4.00 -1.06 -7.07
C HIS A 156 -2.90 -1.30 -8.14
N PRO A 157 -3.21 -2.02 -9.24
CA PRO A 157 -2.21 -2.41 -10.24
C PRO A 157 -1.53 -1.21 -10.92
N GLU A 158 -2.26 -0.11 -11.10
CA GLU A 158 -1.80 1.13 -11.73
C GLU A 158 -0.68 1.84 -10.95
N ARG A 159 -0.45 1.45 -9.70
CA ARG A 159 0.52 2.08 -8.81
C ARG A 159 1.92 1.49 -8.90
N PHE A 160 2.10 0.38 -9.59
CA PHE A 160 3.35 -0.38 -9.57
C PHE A 160 3.96 -0.55 -10.96
N ALA A 161 5.23 -0.21 -11.08
CA ALA A 161 6.03 -0.45 -12.27
C ALA A 161 6.42 -1.93 -12.44
N ALA A 162 6.63 -2.63 -11.33
CA ALA A 162 6.78 -4.08 -11.26
C ALA A 162 6.64 -4.59 -9.81
N ILE A 163 6.39 -5.89 -9.66
CA ILE A 163 6.35 -6.53 -8.34
C ILE A 163 7.22 -7.79 -8.26
N VAL A 164 7.74 -8.06 -7.07
CA VAL A 164 8.58 -9.23 -6.78
C VAL A 164 8.05 -9.94 -5.52
N PRO A 165 6.99 -10.77 -5.64
CA PRO A 165 6.48 -11.54 -4.52
C PRO A 165 7.36 -12.77 -4.25
N ILE A 166 7.75 -12.97 -2.98
CA ILE A 166 8.63 -14.07 -2.57
C ILE A 166 7.88 -14.99 -1.59
N CYS A 167 7.84 -16.30 -1.91
CA CYS A 167 7.24 -17.37 -1.11
C CYS A 167 5.86 -17.05 -0.50
N GLY A 168 4.97 -16.47 -1.30
CA GLY A 168 3.60 -16.12 -0.90
C GLY A 168 2.54 -16.71 -1.84
N GLY A 169 1.32 -16.21 -1.69
CA GLY A 169 0.17 -16.53 -2.53
C GLY A 169 -0.82 -15.38 -2.56
N GLY A 170 -2.00 -15.61 -3.11
CA GLY A 170 -3.02 -14.58 -3.19
C GLY A 170 -4.36 -15.17 -3.58
N GLN A 171 -5.22 -14.30 -4.10
CA GLN A 171 -6.52 -14.68 -4.62
C GLN A 171 -6.44 -14.77 -6.15
N PRO A 172 -6.39 -15.97 -6.75
CA PRO A 172 -6.12 -16.10 -8.18
C PRO A 172 -7.13 -15.36 -9.06
N TYR A 173 -8.40 -15.27 -8.66
CA TYR A 173 -9.42 -14.53 -9.41
C TYR A 173 -9.17 -13.02 -9.52
N LEU A 174 -8.30 -12.45 -8.66
CA LEU A 174 -7.85 -11.05 -8.77
C LEU A 174 -6.56 -10.90 -9.56
N ALA A 175 -5.80 -11.97 -9.78
CA ALA A 175 -4.47 -11.92 -10.36
C ALA A 175 -4.47 -11.45 -11.82
N SER A 176 -5.57 -11.64 -12.56
CA SER A 176 -5.72 -11.14 -13.93
C SER A 176 -5.65 -9.61 -14.02
N ARG A 177 -5.86 -8.89 -12.91
CA ARG A 177 -5.67 -7.43 -12.82
C ARG A 177 -4.21 -7.01 -13.00
N LEU A 178 -3.27 -7.94 -12.84
CA LEU A 178 -1.84 -7.70 -13.02
C LEU A 178 -1.35 -7.97 -14.44
N ARG A 179 -2.25 -8.11 -15.43
CA ARG A 179 -1.87 -8.33 -16.83
C ARG A 179 -0.80 -7.33 -17.31
N ASP A 180 -0.96 -6.06 -16.97
CA ASP A 180 -0.09 -4.99 -17.48
C ASP A 180 1.05 -4.64 -16.49
N VAL A 181 1.21 -5.41 -15.40
CA VAL A 181 2.24 -5.21 -14.37
C VAL A 181 3.26 -6.35 -14.47
N PRO A 182 4.53 -6.08 -14.80
CA PRO A 182 5.58 -7.09 -14.74
C PRO A 182 5.70 -7.72 -13.35
N VAL A 183 5.67 -9.05 -13.31
CA VAL A 183 5.82 -9.83 -12.08
C VAL A 183 7.08 -10.69 -12.19
N TRP A 184 7.89 -10.73 -11.12
CA TRP A 184 8.94 -11.72 -10.98
C TRP A 184 8.76 -12.48 -9.67
N ALA A 185 8.05 -13.61 -9.72
CA ALA A 185 7.73 -14.39 -8.54
C ALA A 185 8.85 -15.38 -8.18
N PHE A 186 9.17 -15.52 -6.89
CA PHE A 186 10.16 -16.47 -6.39
C PHE A 186 9.56 -17.38 -5.33
N HIS A 187 9.86 -18.68 -5.40
CA HIS A 187 9.41 -19.65 -4.40
C HIS A 187 10.35 -20.86 -4.36
N GLY A 188 10.70 -21.34 -3.16
CA GLY A 188 11.41 -22.61 -3.00
C GLY A 188 10.47 -23.80 -3.22
N GLU A 189 10.83 -24.73 -4.10
CA GLU A 189 10.00 -25.92 -4.41
C GLU A 189 9.67 -26.76 -3.17
N LYS A 190 10.61 -26.83 -2.21
CA LYS A 190 10.50 -27.62 -0.97
C LYS A 190 10.10 -26.79 0.25
N ASP A 191 9.50 -25.61 0.07
CA ASP A 191 9.05 -24.77 1.18
C ASP A 191 8.01 -25.52 2.04
N PRO A 192 8.31 -25.82 3.32
CA PRO A 192 7.40 -26.58 4.17
C PRO A 192 6.34 -25.71 4.85
N VAL A 193 6.43 -24.39 4.72
CA VAL A 193 5.56 -23.40 5.38
C VAL A 193 4.50 -22.90 4.41
N VAL A 194 4.92 -22.45 3.24
CA VAL A 194 4.02 -22.00 2.17
C VAL A 194 4.20 -22.94 0.98
N PRO A 195 3.19 -23.73 0.59
CA PRO A 195 3.33 -24.61 -0.55
C PRO A 195 3.62 -23.84 -1.85
N VAL A 196 4.60 -24.28 -2.65
CA VAL A 196 4.99 -23.66 -3.93
C VAL A 196 3.81 -23.40 -4.89
N ARG A 197 2.78 -24.26 -4.84
CA ARG A 197 1.54 -24.12 -5.61
C ARG A 197 0.84 -22.77 -5.42
N GLU A 198 1.05 -22.11 -4.28
CA GLU A 198 0.46 -20.80 -3.99
C GLU A 198 0.98 -19.72 -4.96
N SER A 199 2.28 -19.72 -5.26
CA SER A 199 2.83 -18.81 -6.27
C SER A 199 2.53 -19.29 -7.69
N GLN A 200 2.60 -20.59 -7.95
CA GLN A 200 2.31 -21.15 -9.29
C GLN A 200 0.89 -20.80 -9.76
N ARG A 201 -0.11 -20.88 -8.87
CA ARG A 201 -1.50 -20.52 -9.19
C ARG A 201 -1.65 -19.05 -9.56
N MET A 202 -0.97 -18.15 -8.84
CA MET A 202 -1.02 -16.71 -9.14
C MET A 202 -0.38 -16.40 -10.49
N VAL A 203 0.84 -16.89 -10.71
CA VAL A 203 1.59 -16.73 -11.98
C VAL A 203 0.79 -17.28 -13.16
N ALA A 204 0.22 -18.47 -13.03
CA ALA A 204 -0.58 -19.08 -14.09
C ALA A 204 -1.76 -18.19 -14.52
N VAL A 205 -2.43 -17.52 -13.59
CA VAL A 205 -3.54 -16.61 -13.92
C VAL A 205 -3.06 -15.33 -14.57
N VAL A 206 -1.95 -14.74 -14.11
CA VAL A 206 -1.36 -13.55 -14.76
C VAL A 206 -1.01 -13.86 -16.21
N ASN A 207 -0.32 -14.97 -16.45
CA ASN A 207 0.09 -15.40 -17.78
C ASN A 207 -1.12 -15.78 -18.66
N ALA A 208 -2.15 -16.42 -18.10
CA ALA A 208 -3.39 -16.73 -18.82
C ALA A 208 -4.18 -15.45 -19.23
N ALA A 209 -4.01 -14.35 -18.49
CA ALA A 209 -4.57 -13.05 -18.85
C ALA A 209 -3.73 -12.29 -19.89
N GLY A 210 -2.60 -12.85 -20.34
CA GLY A 210 -1.66 -12.23 -21.27
C GLY A 210 -0.58 -11.36 -20.62
N GLY A 211 -0.41 -11.45 -19.29
CA GLY A 211 0.64 -10.75 -18.57
C GLY A 211 1.99 -11.44 -18.61
N ASN A 212 2.97 -10.84 -17.93
CA ASN A 212 4.34 -11.33 -17.83
C ASN A 212 4.71 -11.61 -16.36
N ALA A 213 4.65 -12.90 -15.97
CA ALA A 213 4.90 -13.37 -14.61
C ALA A 213 5.74 -14.65 -14.54
#